data_AF-A0A1S3EZN7-F1
#
_entry.id   AF-A0A1S3EZN7-F1
#
_cell.length_a   1.000
_cell.length_b   1.000
_cell.length_c   1.000
_cell.angle_alpha   90.00
_cell.angle_beta   90.00
_cell.angle_gamma   90.00
#
_symmetry.space_group_name_H-M   'P 1'
#
loop_
_entity.id
_entity.type
_entity.pdbx_description
1 polymer ?
#
loop_
_entity_poly.entity_id
_entity_poly.type
_entity_poly.pdbx_seq_one_letter_code
_entity_poly.pdbx_strand_id
1 'polypeptide(L)'
;MDILVDLETLNFESGIPEEERFWLYLHSRSRGLIIEACAHAIFLCKLLRQLSINLAKSEPASVEPSDSASSELNLRVGIIGCGRLGKQLACSLLKLVPIPAENLRISTRRPDVLGEEWDVIQKEGVQCFYRNPHLAGWANVLFLCCLPSQLPNICLEIQGSIEKNCLVQSFASAIPLPRLRLLLNNHTNILRPVYHCVEDTDHIWGANKDIATALQDPVILQATSPFSSRGGITLNIKWLEGVLYAVLNVCTSRSLFYPKALEMLNKLFFITQSEDSACPSFQLEHFVNQIYVRNLFHRR
;
A
#
# COMPACT_ATOMS: atom_id res chain seq x y z
N MET A 1 15.56 25.91 -8.81
CA MET A 1 15.87 26.48 -10.13
C MET A 1 16.54 25.35 -10.88
N ASP A 2 15.82 24.73 -11.81
CA ASP A 2 16.30 23.54 -12.53
C ASP A 2 17.21 24.03 -13.67
N ILE A 3 18.52 23.86 -13.49
CA ILE A 3 19.59 24.43 -14.34
C ILE A 3 19.50 23.91 -15.79
N LEU A 4 18.73 22.85 -16.02
CA LEU A 4 18.62 22.16 -17.31
C LEU A 4 17.40 22.60 -18.14
N VAL A 5 16.51 23.44 -17.61
CA VAL A 5 15.24 23.81 -18.28
C VAL A 5 15.46 24.45 -19.67
N ASP A 6 16.57 25.17 -19.87
CA ASP A 6 16.91 25.82 -21.14
C ASP A 6 18.02 25.09 -21.92
N LEU A 7 18.40 23.88 -21.49
CA LEU A 7 19.46 23.07 -22.12
C LEU A 7 18.86 21.80 -22.71
N GLU A 8 18.08 21.96 -23.79
CA GLU A 8 17.42 20.85 -24.50
C GLU A 8 18.39 19.72 -24.91
N THR A 9 19.66 20.06 -25.15
CA THR A 9 20.72 19.10 -25.51
C THR A 9 21.23 18.26 -24.36
N LEU A 10 20.96 18.62 -23.09
CA LEU A 10 21.33 17.86 -21.90
C LEU A 10 20.17 17.04 -21.32
N ASN A 11 19.00 17.12 -21.93
CA ASN A 11 17.87 16.29 -21.52
C ASN A 11 18.15 14.82 -21.84
N PHE A 12 17.68 13.89 -20.99
CA PHE A 12 17.86 12.45 -21.22
C PHE A 12 17.43 12.01 -22.63
N GLU A 13 16.38 12.64 -23.17
CA GLU A 13 15.79 12.36 -24.47
C GLU A 13 16.67 12.77 -25.66
N SER A 14 17.56 13.77 -25.49
CA SER A 14 18.46 14.24 -26.56
C SER A 14 19.60 13.26 -26.83
N GLY A 15 19.99 12.48 -25.81
CA GLY A 15 21.05 11.47 -25.89
C GLY A 15 20.59 10.13 -26.49
N ILE A 16 19.30 9.97 -26.77
CA ILE A 16 18.73 8.73 -27.31
C ILE A 16 18.76 8.78 -28.85
N PRO A 17 19.40 7.79 -29.52
CA PRO A 17 19.36 7.68 -30.97
C PRO A 17 17.93 7.68 -31.51
N GLU A 18 17.68 8.28 -32.68
CA GLU A 18 16.32 8.37 -33.25
C GLU A 18 15.65 6.99 -33.38
N GLU A 19 16.43 5.97 -33.73
CA GLU A 19 16.00 4.58 -33.84
C GLU A 19 15.52 3.98 -32.52
N GLU A 20 15.92 4.52 -31.36
CA GLU A 20 15.55 4.03 -30.03
C GLU A 20 14.48 4.89 -29.36
N ARG A 21 14.12 6.04 -29.93
CA ARG A 21 13.12 6.96 -29.35
C ARG A 21 11.74 6.32 -29.20
N PHE A 22 11.43 5.29 -29.99
CA PHE A 22 10.19 4.55 -29.82
C PHE A 22 10.09 3.81 -28.48
N TRP A 23 11.18 3.65 -27.71
CA TRP A 23 11.16 3.08 -26.36
C TRP A 23 10.90 4.11 -25.25
N LEU A 24 10.85 5.41 -25.55
CA LEU A 24 10.68 6.46 -24.54
C LEU A 24 9.41 6.27 -23.68
N TYR A 25 8.36 5.66 -24.23
CA TYR A 25 7.15 5.35 -23.48
C TYR A 25 7.40 4.44 -22.27
N LEU A 26 8.44 3.58 -22.30
CA LEU A 26 8.81 2.71 -21.19
C LEU A 26 9.27 3.51 -19.96
N HIS A 27 9.86 4.68 -20.15
CA HIS A 27 10.25 5.55 -19.05
C HIS A 27 9.02 6.09 -18.31
N SER A 28 8.07 6.66 -19.05
CA SER A 28 6.79 7.14 -18.51
C SER A 28 6.00 6.02 -17.84
N ARG A 29 5.99 4.82 -18.43
CA ARG A 29 5.33 3.64 -17.88
C ARG A 29 5.98 3.15 -16.59
N SER A 30 7.32 3.08 -16.55
CA SER A 30 8.08 2.72 -15.35
C SER A 30 7.77 3.68 -14.19
N ARG A 31 7.68 4.97 -14.50
CA ARG A 31 7.29 5.99 -13.54
C ARG A 31 5.83 5.85 -13.10
N GLY A 32 4.90 5.66 -14.05
CA GLY A 32 3.48 5.41 -13.77
C GLY A 32 3.29 4.22 -12.82
N LEU A 33 4.01 3.11 -13.04
CA LEU A 33 3.97 1.94 -12.14
C LEU A 33 4.43 2.27 -10.71
N ILE A 34 5.40 3.17 -10.54
CA ILE A 34 5.84 3.62 -9.20
C ILE A 34 4.76 4.51 -8.56
N ILE A 35 4.18 5.44 -9.33
CA ILE A 35 3.09 6.31 -8.87
C ILE A 35 1.91 5.46 -8.40
N GLU A 36 1.47 4.51 -9.23
CA GLU A 36 0.41 3.54 -8.95
C GLU A 36 0.70 2.67 -7.71
N ALA A 37 1.93 2.16 -7.59
CA ALA A 37 2.37 1.41 -6.41
C ALA A 37 2.28 2.24 -5.12
N CYS A 38 2.74 3.49 -5.17
CA CYS A 38 2.69 4.40 -4.02
C CYS A 38 1.24 4.80 -3.71
N ALA A 39 0.42 5.12 -4.71
CA ALA A 39 -0.98 5.49 -4.55
C ALA A 39 -1.78 4.39 -3.84
N HIS A 40 -1.67 3.14 -4.30
CA HIS A 40 -2.38 2.01 -3.72
C HIS A 40 -1.91 1.68 -2.29
N ALA A 41 -0.61 1.82 -2.00
CA ALA A 41 -0.11 1.70 -0.63
C ALA A 41 -0.61 2.82 0.29
N ILE A 42 -0.63 4.07 -0.20
CA ILE A 42 -1.19 5.22 0.53
C ILE A 42 -2.67 5.02 0.82
N PHE A 43 -3.44 4.60 -0.18
CA PHE A 43 -4.85 4.29 -0.03
C PHE A 43 -5.07 3.25 1.07
N LEU A 44 -4.32 2.13 1.01
CA LEU A 44 -4.38 1.07 2.01
C LEU A 44 -4.04 1.57 3.42
N CYS A 45 -2.94 2.31 3.58
CA CYS A 45 -2.54 2.84 4.88
C CYS A 45 -3.55 3.87 5.43
N LYS A 46 -4.09 4.76 4.58
CA LYS A 46 -5.15 5.69 4.98
C LYS A 46 -6.39 4.94 5.45
N LEU A 47 -6.81 3.91 4.71
CA LEU A 47 -7.96 3.08 5.04
C LEU A 47 -7.79 2.40 6.40
N LEU A 48 -6.66 1.72 6.62
CA LEU A 48 -6.38 1.03 7.89
C LEU A 48 -6.26 1.99 9.07
N ARG A 49 -5.69 3.18 8.85
CA ARG A 49 -5.65 4.23 9.89
C ARG A 49 -7.06 4.71 10.25
N GLN A 50 -7.91 4.98 9.26
CA GLN A 50 -9.29 5.40 9.50
C GLN A 50 -10.08 4.31 10.21
N LEU A 51 -9.86 3.03 9.87
CA LEU A 51 -10.41 1.91 10.60
C LEU A 51 -9.99 1.94 12.07
N SER A 52 -8.69 2.06 12.37
CA SER A 52 -8.20 2.15 13.76
C SER A 52 -8.85 3.29 14.55
N ILE A 53 -9.01 4.47 13.93
CA ILE A 53 -9.66 5.63 14.56
C ILE A 53 -11.14 5.35 14.86
N ASN A 54 -11.87 4.76 13.91
CA ASN A 54 -13.29 4.44 14.08
C ASN A 54 -13.52 3.36 15.15
N LEU A 55 -12.59 2.42 15.27
CA LEU A 55 -12.61 1.40 16.31
C LEU A 55 -12.35 2.00 17.69
N ALA A 56 -11.34 2.87 17.83
CA ALA A 56 -11.07 3.58 19.09
C ALA A 56 -12.27 4.39 19.58
N LYS A 57 -13.01 5.06 18.67
CA LYS A 57 -14.21 5.84 19.01
C LYS A 57 -15.40 4.99 19.44
N SER A 58 -15.41 3.70 19.11
CA SER A 58 -16.52 2.79 19.40
C SER A 58 -16.40 2.09 20.76
N GLU A 59 -15.25 2.21 21.43
CA GLU A 59 -15.04 1.66 22.76
C GLU A 59 -15.59 2.62 23.84
N PRO A 60 -16.29 2.12 24.87
CA PRO A 60 -16.79 2.96 25.96
C PRO A 60 -15.61 3.54 26.76
N ALA A 61 -15.68 4.84 27.06
CA ALA A 61 -14.65 5.65 27.73
C ALA A 61 -14.31 5.26 29.19
N SER A 62 -14.69 4.06 29.65
CA SER A 62 -14.56 3.61 31.03
C SER A 62 -13.28 2.82 31.33
N VAL A 63 -12.40 2.63 30.36
CA VAL A 63 -11.08 2.01 30.56
C VAL A 63 -10.05 3.11 30.41
N GLU A 64 -9.34 3.45 31.50
CA GLU A 64 -8.19 4.34 31.42
C GLU A 64 -7.25 3.85 30.32
N PRO A 65 -6.73 4.74 29.45
CA PRO A 65 -5.84 4.33 28.38
C PRO A 65 -4.54 3.83 29.00
N SER A 66 -4.44 2.52 29.23
CA SER A 66 -3.15 1.88 29.42
C SER A 66 -2.29 2.16 28.19
N ASP A 67 -1.02 2.53 28.40
CA ASP A 67 -0.04 2.78 27.31
C ASP A 67 0.08 1.59 26.34
N SER A 68 -0.36 0.39 26.73
CA SER A 68 -0.42 -0.79 25.86
C SER A 68 -1.56 -0.75 24.84
N ALA A 69 -2.76 -0.27 25.21
CA ALA A 69 -3.93 -0.25 24.32
C ALA A 69 -3.81 0.84 23.23
N SER A 70 -3.17 1.97 23.55
CA SER A 70 -2.88 3.03 22.57
C SER A 70 -1.88 2.58 21.51
N SER A 71 -0.95 1.67 21.85
CA SER A 71 0.05 1.13 20.93
C SER A 71 -0.52 0.16 19.88
N GLU A 72 -1.59 -0.58 20.20
CA GLU A 72 -2.27 -1.52 19.29
C GLU A 72 -3.15 -0.83 18.25
N LEU A 73 -3.52 0.43 18.51
CA LEU A 73 -4.31 1.26 17.60
C LEU A 73 -3.46 1.96 16.55
N ASN A 74 -2.15 2.08 16.81
CA ASN A 74 -1.23 2.78 15.95
C ASN A 74 -0.83 1.92 14.75
N LEU A 75 -1.05 2.44 13.54
CA LEU A 75 -0.66 1.78 12.30
C LEU A 75 0.87 1.79 12.17
N ARG A 76 1.51 0.63 12.42
CA ARG A 76 2.95 0.44 12.24
C ARG A 76 3.25 -0.08 10.84
N VAL A 77 3.99 0.70 10.05
CA VAL A 77 4.29 0.42 8.65
C VAL A 77 5.77 0.08 8.48
N GLY A 78 6.04 -1.13 7.99
CA GLY A 78 7.39 -1.59 7.67
C GLY A 78 7.63 -1.68 6.16
N ILE A 79 8.81 -1.28 5.70
CA ILE A 79 9.25 -1.45 4.30
C ILE A 79 10.53 -2.28 4.28
N ILE A 80 10.51 -3.45 3.61
CA ILE A 80 11.72 -4.24 3.33
C ILE A 80 12.20 -3.91 1.91
N GLY A 81 13.39 -3.33 1.82
CA GLY A 81 14.03 -2.90 0.58
C GLY A 81 13.90 -1.39 0.37
N CYS A 82 15.02 -0.68 0.48
CA CYS A 82 15.11 0.78 0.26
C CYS A 82 15.72 1.10 -1.13
N GLY A 83 15.25 0.41 -2.17
CA GLY A 83 15.56 0.71 -3.57
C GLY A 83 14.74 1.87 -4.11
N ARG A 84 14.64 2.03 -5.44
CA ARG A 84 13.86 3.10 -6.08
C ARG A 84 12.42 3.17 -5.58
N LEU A 85 11.69 2.05 -5.61
CA LEU A 85 10.30 1.99 -5.14
C LEU A 85 10.21 2.22 -3.63
N GLY A 86 11.04 1.54 -2.83
CA GLY A 86 10.99 1.65 -1.37
C GLY A 86 11.22 3.06 -0.85
N LYS A 87 12.18 3.81 -1.44
CA LYS A 87 12.43 5.22 -1.12
C LYS A 87 11.22 6.10 -1.43
N GLN A 88 10.70 5.99 -2.66
CA GLN A 88 9.55 6.79 -3.10
C GLN A 88 8.30 6.45 -2.27
N LEU A 89 8.11 5.18 -1.92
CA LEU A 89 7.03 4.74 -1.04
C LEU A 89 7.17 5.36 0.35
N ALA A 90 8.35 5.31 0.96
CA ALA A 90 8.60 5.91 2.26
C ALA A 90 8.32 7.42 2.26
N CYS A 91 8.86 8.16 1.28
CA CYS A 91 8.60 9.58 1.09
C CYS A 91 7.10 9.87 0.96
N SER A 92 6.40 9.09 0.12
CA SER A 92 4.99 9.32 -0.18
C SER A 92 4.11 9.00 1.02
N LEU A 93 4.40 7.93 1.77
CA LEU A 93 3.71 7.60 3.01
C LEU A 93 3.88 8.68 4.06
N LEU A 94 5.11 9.14 4.29
CA LEU A 94 5.41 10.18 5.28
C LEU A 94 4.71 11.50 4.96
N LYS A 95 4.67 11.89 3.69
CA LYS A 95 4.06 13.17 3.26
C LYS A 95 2.54 13.11 3.16
N LEU A 96 1.97 11.97 2.72
CA LEU A 96 0.55 11.89 2.31
C LEU A 96 -0.32 11.08 3.26
N VAL A 97 0.27 10.24 4.11
CA VAL A 97 -0.47 9.50 5.14
C VAL A 97 -0.20 10.16 6.49
N PRO A 98 -1.24 10.50 7.27
CA PRO A 98 -1.08 11.13 8.58
C PRO A 98 -0.57 10.15 9.67
N ILE A 99 0.50 9.40 9.42
CA ILE A 99 1.16 8.55 10.42
C ILE A 99 2.38 9.27 11.03
N PRO A 100 2.64 9.12 12.33
CA PRO A 100 3.89 9.59 12.92
C PRO A 100 5.10 8.91 12.28
N ALA A 101 6.23 9.61 12.19
CA ALA A 101 7.42 9.10 11.53
C ALA A 101 8.01 7.86 12.24
N GLU A 102 7.88 7.79 13.56
CA GLU A 102 8.27 6.64 14.39
C GLU A 102 7.49 5.36 14.08
N ASN A 103 6.32 5.51 13.47
CA ASN A 103 5.45 4.42 12.99
C ASN A 103 5.73 4.02 11.54
N LEU A 104 6.76 4.61 10.92
CA LEU A 104 7.33 4.16 9.65
C LEU A 104 8.77 3.67 9.90
N ARG A 105 9.04 2.42 9.53
CA ARG A 105 10.39 1.83 9.65
C ARG A 105 10.79 1.10 8.38
N ILE A 106 12.08 1.13 8.07
CA ILE A 106 12.62 0.55 6.85
C ILE A 106 13.73 -0.44 7.21
N SER A 107 13.81 -1.53 6.47
CA SER A 107 14.96 -2.42 6.50
C SER A 107 15.59 -2.57 5.13
N THR A 108 16.92 -2.48 5.09
CA THR A 108 17.72 -2.60 3.87
C THR A 108 19.11 -3.11 4.20
N ARG A 109 19.74 -3.79 3.24
CA ARG A 109 21.07 -4.38 3.40
C ARG A 109 22.20 -3.36 3.48
N ARG A 110 21.99 -2.16 2.94
CA ARG A 110 23.01 -1.10 2.90
C ARG A 110 22.42 0.23 3.40
N PRO A 111 22.13 0.35 4.71
CA PRO A 111 21.59 1.59 5.27
C PRO A 111 22.59 2.76 5.18
N ASP A 112 23.88 2.44 5.11
CA ASP A 112 25.03 3.34 5.04
C ASP A 112 25.17 4.12 3.72
N VAL A 113 24.49 3.70 2.65
CA VAL A 113 24.66 4.30 1.30
C VAL A 113 23.37 4.85 0.71
N LEU A 114 22.40 5.21 1.56
CA LEU A 114 21.09 5.63 1.08
C LEU A 114 21.07 7.04 0.46
N GLY A 115 22.14 7.83 0.64
CA GLY A 115 22.35 9.13 -0.02
C GLY A 115 21.51 10.27 0.55
N GLU A 116 21.61 11.46 -0.05
CA GLU A 116 21.02 12.70 0.47
C GLU A 116 19.49 12.66 0.62
N GLU A 117 18.78 12.03 -0.32
CA GLU A 117 17.31 11.87 -0.24
C GLU A 117 16.88 11.12 1.02
N TRP A 118 17.71 10.19 1.48
CA TRP A 118 17.46 9.42 2.69
C TRP A 118 17.71 10.24 3.96
N ASP A 119 18.73 11.10 3.96
CA ASP A 119 19.03 11.95 5.11
C ASP A 119 17.85 12.85 5.48
N VAL A 120 17.07 13.29 4.47
CA VAL A 120 15.82 14.02 4.69
C VAL A 120 14.80 13.16 5.44
N ILE A 121 14.54 11.94 4.97
CA ILE A 121 13.57 11.01 5.59
C ILE A 121 14.01 10.62 7.01
N GLN A 122 15.31 10.44 7.22
CA GLN A 122 15.86 10.10 8.52
C GLN A 122 15.76 11.26 9.52
N LYS A 123 15.96 12.51 9.08
CA LYS A 123 15.76 13.72 9.91
C LYS A 123 14.32 13.88 10.39
N GLU A 124 13.36 13.41 9.60
CA GLU A 124 11.94 13.39 9.99
C GLU A 124 11.63 12.32 11.05
N GLY A 125 12.58 11.45 11.41
CA GLY A 125 12.44 10.47 12.51
C GLY A 125 12.17 9.03 12.08
N VAL A 126 12.18 8.75 10.77
CA VAL A 126 12.01 7.39 10.24
C VAL A 126 13.24 6.54 10.53
N GLN A 127 13.04 5.38 11.15
CA GLN A 127 14.14 4.47 11.47
C GLN A 127 14.49 3.56 10.28
N CYS A 128 15.79 3.37 10.02
CA CYS A 128 16.28 2.40 9.06
C CYS A 128 17.39 1.53 9.65
N PHE A 129 17.29 0.22 9.44
CA PHE A 129 18.22 -0.76 10.01
C PHE A 129 18.36 -2.02 9.14
N TYR A 130 19.34 -2.86 9.43
CA TYR A 130 19.67 -4.03 8.61
C TYR A 130 18.78 -5.27 8.86
N ARG A 131 18.11 -5.35 10.02
CA ARG A 131 17.44 -6.58 10.50
C ARG A 131 15.99 -6.72 10.01
N ASN A 132 15.76 -7.51 8.96
CA ASN A 132 14.41 -7.78 8.45
C ASN A 132 13.46 -8.43 9.48
N PRO A 133 13.87 -9.44 10.30
CA PRO A 133 12.98 -10.10 11.26
C PRO A 133 12.42 -9.13 12.30
N HIS A 134 13.26 -8.21 12.78
CA HIS A 134 12.87 -7.19 13.74
C HIS A 134 11.81 -6.25 13.17
N LEU A 135 11.94 -5.86 11.90
CA LEU A 135 10.93 -5.06 11.23
C LEU A 135 9.63 -5.83 11.03
N ALA A 136 9.73 -7.09 10.59
CA ALA A 136 8.58 -7.94 10.29
C ALA A 136 7.74 -8.25 11.53
N GLY A 137 8.37 -8.47 12.69
CA GLY A 137 7.65 -8.69 13.96
C GLY A 137 7.10 -7.43 14.61
N TRP A 138 7.53 -6.25 14.17
CA TRP A 138 7.00 -4.98 14.67
C TRP A 138 5.84 -4.43 13.82
N ALA A 139 5.86 -4.67 12.51
CA ALA A 139 4.93 -4.04 11.58
C ALA A 139 3.54 -4.70 11.57
N ASN A 140 2.49 -3.87 11.51
CA ASN A 140 1.13 -4.34 11.20
C ASN A 140 0.89 -4.40 9.69
N VAL A 141 1.57 -3.54 8.92
CA VAL A 141 1.59 -3.55 7.46
C VAL A 141 3.04 -3.63 7.00
N LEU A 142 3.38 -4.65 6.22
CA LEU A 142 4.72 -4.90 5.72
C LEU A 142 4.75 -4.84 4.20
N PHE A 143 5.48 -3.88 3.64
CA PHE A 143 5.71 -3.74 2.21
C PHE A 143 7.01 -4.44 1.79
N LEU A 144 6.92 -5.40 0.86
CA LEU A 144 8.08 -6.06 0.27
C LEU A 144 8.46 -5.34 -1.04
N CYS A 145 9.47 -4.48 -0.96
CA CYS A 145 10.00 -3.64 -2.05
C CYS A 145 11.40 -4.09 -2.49
N CYS A 146 11.67 -5.40 -2.43
CA CYS A 146 12.93 -6.02 -2.83
C CYS A 146 12.84 -6.62 -4.24
N LEU A 147 13.99 -6.96 -4.82
CA LEU A 147 14.04 -7.60 -6.14
C LEU A 147 13.47 -9.02 -6.06
N PRO A 148 12.81 -9.53 -7.13
CA PRO A 148 12.27 -10.89 -7.14
C PRO A 148 13.30 -11.97 -6.78
N SER A 149 14.56 -11.82 -7.21
CA SER A 149 15.65 -12.75 -6.90
C SER A 149 16.04 -12.79 -5.42
N GLN A 150 15.75 -11.72 -4.67
CA GLN A 150 16.06 -11.61 -3.24
C GLN A 150 14.91 -12.12 -2.37
N LEU A 151 13.69 -12.13 -2.90
CA LEU A 151 12.47 -12.38 -2.14
C LEU A 151 12.46 -13.75 -1.44
N PRO A 152 12.90 -14.88 -2.06
CA PRO A 152 12.93 -16.16 -1.36
C PRO A 152 13.76 -16.13 -0.07
N ASN A 153 14.95 -15.52 -0.10
CA ASN A 153 15.84 -15.43 1.06
C ASN A 153 15.25 -14.51 2.13
N ILE A 154 14.67 -13.38 1.73
CA ILE A 154 14.00 -12.46 2.65
C ILE A 154 12.81 -13.14 3.31
N CYS A 155 11.98 -13.86 2.55
CA CYS A 155 10.84 -14.60 3.09
C CYS A 155 11.28 -15.67 4.10
N LEU A 156 12.33 -16.43 3.80
CA LEU A 156 12.90 -17.41 4.73
C LEU A 156 13.39 -16.76 6.04
N GLU A 157 13.96 -15.56 5.95
CA GLU A 157 14.44 -14.80 7.10
C GLU A 157 13.29 -14.30 7.99
N ILE A 158 12.18 -13.83 7.40
CA ILE A 158 11.09 -13.17 8.15
C ILE A 158 9.90 -14.06 8.50
N GLN A 159 9.73 -15.22 7.86
CA GLN A 159 8.54 -16.07 8.00
C GLN A 159 8.23 -16.50 9.45
N GLY A 160 9.25 -16.55 10.33
CA GLY A 160 9.08 -16.85 11.75
C GLY A 160 8.78 -15.64 12.63
N SER A 161 8.85 -14.44 12.08
CA SER A 161 8.65 -13.17 12.82
C SER A 161 7.38 -12.44 12.42
N ILE A 162 6.77 -12.76 11.27
CA ILE A 162 5.52 -12.14 10.83
C ILE A 162 4.37 -12.56 11.75
N GLU A 163 3.68 -11.57 12.33
CA GLU A 163 2.46 -11.82 13.08
C GLU A 163 1.32 -12.33 12.18
N LYS A 164 0.45 -13.20 12.70
CA LYS A 164 -0.66 -13.79 11.93
C LYS A 164 -1.58 -12.76 11.27
N ASN A 165 -1.75 -11.61 11.91
CA ASN A 165 -2.63 -10.53 11.42
C ASN A 165 -1.89 -9.46 10.62
N CYS A 166 -0.56 -9.55 10.51
CA CYS A 166 0.25 -8.62 9.72
C CYS A 166 -0.18 -8.68 8.25
N LEU A 167 -0.47 -7.51 7.67
CA LEU A 167 -0.80 -7.40 6.25
C LEU A 167 0.48 -7.27 5.44
N VAL A 168 0.77 -8.24 4.60
CA VAL A 168 1.97 -8.21 3.75
C VAL A 168 1.58 -7.79 2.34
N GLN A 169 2.08 -6.66 1.85
CA GLN A 169 1.91 -6.27 0.45
C GLN A 169 3.23 -6.43 -0.31
N SER A 170 3.25 -7.29 -1.33
CA SER A 170 4.42 -7.53 -2.16
C SER A 170 4.33 -6.84 -3.51
N PHE A 171 5.35 -6.04 -3.84
CA PHE A 171 5.51 -5.40 -5.15
C PHE A 171 6.39 -6.21 -6.11
N ALA A 172 6.82 -7.42 -5.72
CA ALA A 172 7.58 -8.31 -6.58
C ALA A 172 6.67 -8.93 -7.65
N SER A 173 6.55 -8.25 -8.79
CA SER A 173 5.63 -8.61 -9.88
C SER A 173 5.85 -10.02 -10.44
N ALA A 174 7.08 -10.56 -10.41
CA ALA A 174 7.38 -11.87 -10.98
C ALA A 174 6.97 -13.08 -10.10
N ILE A 175 6.54 -12.87 -8.86
CA ILE A 175 6.27 -13.99 -7.92
C ILE A 175 4.77 -14.11 -7.64
N PRO A 176 4.11 -15.21 -8.07
CA PRO A 176 2.67 -15.35 -7.96
C PRO A 176 2.22 -15.52 -6.49
N LEU A 177 0.97 -15.11 -6.20
CA LEU A 177 0.42 -15.12 -4.84
C LEU A 177 0.49 -16.51 -4.15
N PRO A 178 0.19 -17.64 -4.81
CA PRO A 178 0.37 -18.97 -4.20
C PRO A 178 1.83 -19.25 -3.78
N ARG A 179 2.80 -18.79 -4.58
CA ARG A 179 4.22 -18.94 -4.24
C ARG A 179 4.60 -18.04 -3.07
N LEU A 180 4.12 -16.80 -3.02
CA LEU A 180 4.32 -15.91 -1.86
C LEU A 180 3.79 -16.52 -0.57
N ARG A 181 2.58 -17.10 -0.59
CA ARG A 181 2.00 -17.78 0.55
C ARG A 181 2.89 -18.92 1.06
N LEU A 182 3.43 -19.74 0.16
CA LEU A 182 4.34 -20.82 0.53
C LEU A 182 5.66 -20.28 1.12
N LEU A 183 6.24 -19.25 0.49
CA LEU A 183 7.49 -18.62 0.96
C LEU A 183 7.34 -17.97 2.34
N LEU A 184 6.15 -17.46 2.66
CA LEU A 184 5.82 -16.84 3.94
C LEU A 184 5.16 -17.83 4.91
N ASN A 185 5.53 -19.11 4.85
CA ASN A 185 5.04 -20.15 5.76
C ASN A 185 3.51 -20.21 5.90
N ASN A 186 2.81 -20.26 4.77
CA ASN A 186 1.35 -20.30 4.67
C ASN A 186 0.60 -19.06 5.18
N HIS A 187 1.28 -17.92 5.33
CA HIS A 187 0.63 -16.65 5.65
C HIS A 187 -0.46 -16.31 4.62
N THR A 188 -1.64 -15.89 5.10
CA THR A 188 -2.82 -15.68 4.25
C THR A 188 -3.15 -14.21 4.03
N ASN A 189 -2.71 -13.31 4.92
CA ASN A 189 -3.01 -11.89 4.83
C ASN A 189 -2.01 -11.19 3.91
N ILE A 190 -2.05 -11.54 2.61
CA ILE A 190 -1.11 -11.08 1.59
C ILE A 190 -1.85 -10.35 0.47
N LEU A 191 -1.39 -9.15 0.12
CA LEU A 191 -1.79 -8.42 -1.07
C LEU A 191 -0.66 -8.44 -2.11
N ARG A 192 -1.05 -8.62 -3.36
CA ARG A 192 -0.15 -8.47 -4.51
C ARG A 192 -0.87 -7.69 -5.60
N PRO A 193 -0.61 -6.39 -5.76
CA PRO A 193 -1.18 -5.65 -6.88
C PRO A 193 -0.60 -6.20 -8.19
N VAL A 194 -1.47 -6.38 -9.18
CA VAL A 194 -1.09 -6.81 -10.54
C VAL A 194 -1.53 -5.73 -11.50
N TYR A 195 -0.55 -5.03 -12.06
CA TYR A 195 -0.75 -3.93 -12.97
C TYR A 195 -0.65 -4.42 -14.42
N HIS A 196 -1.55 -3.92 -15.28
CA HIS A 196 -1.50 -4.13 -16.71
C HIS A 196 -1.36 -2.77 -17.39
N CYS A 197 -0.39 -2.66 -18.28
CA CYS A 197 -0.19 -1.44 -19.06
C CYS A 197 -0.87 -1.62 -20.42
N VAL A 198 -1.72 -0.67 -20.79
CA VAL A 198 -2.36 -0.56 -22.11
C VAL A 198 -1.46 0.29 -23.00
N GLU A 199 -1.46 0.00 -24.30
CA GLU A 199 -0.69 0.77 -25.28
C GLU A 199 -1.28 2.20 -25.44
N ASP A 200 -0.45 3.14 -25.91
CA ASP A 200 -0.81 4.51 -26.34
C ASP A 200 -1.35 5.51 -25.31
N THR A 201 -1.17 5.31 -24.00
CA THR A 201 -1.77 6.17 -22.95
C THR A 201 -0.79 6.73 -21.91
N ASP A 202 0.51 6.72 -22.20
CA ASP A 202 1.60 6.93 -21.23
C ASP A 202 1.93 8.41 -20.90
N HIS A 203 1.25 9.40 -21.48
CA HIS A 203 1.67 10.81 -21.38
C HIS A 203 1.35 11.50 -20.05
N ILE A 204 0.45 10.95 -19.22
CA ILE A 204 -0.04 11.66 -18.03
C ILE A 204 0.92 11.61 -16.83
N TRP A 205 1.89 10.69 -16.84
CA TRP A 205 2.71 10.40 -15.65
C TRP A 205 3.85 11.42 -15.42
N GLY A 206 4.11 12.28 -16.43
CA GLY A 206 5.13 13.33 -16.42
C GLY A 206 6.56 12.80 -16.22
N ALA A 207 7.58 13.67 -16.24
CA ALA A 207 8.98 13.27 -16.04
C ALA A 207 9.60 13.81 -14.73
N ASN A 208 9.22 15.01 -14.27
CA ASN A 208 10.11 15.80 -13.40
C ASN A 208 9.58 16.15 -12.00
N LYS A 209 8.35 15.74 -11.64
CA LYS A 209 7.82 15.95 -10.28
C LYS A 209 8.23 14.79 -9.36
N ASP A 210 8.47 15.04 -8.07
CA ASP A 210 8.58 13.94 -7.11
C ASP A 210 7.24 13.19 -7.01
N ILE A 211 7.27 11.91 -6.63
CA ILE A 211 6.08 11.05 -6.66
C ILE A 211 5.00 11.55 -5.69
N ALA A 212 5.39 12.05 -4.52
CA ALA A 212 4.44 12.57 -3.54
C ALA A 212 3.73 13.83 -4.06
N THR A 213 4.45 14.75 -4.71
CA THR A 213 3.85 15.92 -5.37
C THR A 213 3.00 15.51 -6.57
N ALA A 214 3.42 14.53 -7.37
CA ALA A 214 2.61 14.01 -8.48
C ALA A 214 1.26 13.48 -7.99
N LEU A 215 1.22 12.80 -6.84
CA LEU A 215 -0.02 12.28 -6.25
C LEU A 215 -0.95 13.36 -5.64
N GLN A 216 -0.54 14.63 -5.65
CA GLN A 216 -1.42 15.77 -5.32
C GLN A 216 -2.11 16.35 -6.56
N ASP A 217 -1.64 16.01 -7.77
CA ASP A 217 -2.26 16.43 -9.02
C ASP A 217 -3.60 15.68 -9.20
N PRO A 218 -4.75 16.38 -9.33
CA PRO A 218 -6.05 15.73 -9.47
C PRO A 218 -6.14 14.76 -10.66
N VAL A 219 -5.44 15.04 -11.76
CA VAL A 219 -5.47 14.19 -12.96
C VAL A 219 -4.74 12.89 -12.69
N ILE A 220 -3.56 12.96 -12.09
CA ILE A 220 -2.77 11.79 -11.70
C ILE A 220 -3.51 11.00 -10.61
N LEU A 221 -4.05 11.67 -9.60
CA LEU A 221 -4.79 11.01 -8.53
C LEU A 221 -6.01 10.24 -9.08
N GLN A 222 -6.77 10.84 -9.99
CA GLN A 222 -7.88 10.18 -10.64
C GLN A 222 -7.44 8.98 -11.49
N ALA A 223 -6.29 9.09 -12.17
CA ALA A 223 -5.70 8.01 -12.94
C ALA A 223 -5.36 6.80 -12.05
N THR A 224 -4.79 7.04 -10.86
CA THR A 224 -4.45 5.99 -9.87
C THR A 224 -5.63 5.37 -9.13
N SER A 225 -6.87 5.68 -9.51
CA SER A 225 -8.02 5.01 -8.91
C SER A 225 -8.00 3.53 -9.29
N PRO A 226 -8.23 2.58 -8.36
CA PRO A 226 -8.28 1.15 -8.66
C PRO A 226 -9.30 0.74 -9.73
N PHE A 227 -10.27 1.61 -10.04
CA PHE A 227 -11.30 1.42 -11.06
C PHE A 227 -11.04 2.17 -12.37
N SER A 228 -10.02 3.01 -12.38
CA SER A 228 -9.70 3.86 -13.51
C SER A 228 -8.81 3.09 -14.50
N SER A 229 -9.12 3.26 -15.78
CA SER A 229 -8.20 2.98 -16.89
C SER A 229 -7.55 4.26 -17.43
N ARG A 230 -7.89 5.42 -16.85
CA ARG A 230 -7.30 6.71 -17.20
C ARG A 230 -5.82 6.63 -16.82
N GLY A 231 -4.93 6.84 -17.78
CA GLY A 231 -3.48 6.77 -17.58
C GLY A 231 -2.80 5.51 -18.08
N GLY A 232 -3.55 4.57 -18.67
CA GLY A 232 -2.93 3.43 -19.36
C GLY A 232 -2.37 2.36 -18.44
N ILE A 233 -2.51 2.50 -17.12
CA ILE A 233 -2.17 1.45 -16.16
C ILE A 233 -3.45 1.06 -15.44
N THR A 234 -3.79 -0.22 -15.50
CA THR A 234 -4.97 -0.77 -14.84
C THR A 234 -4.57 -1.75 -13.75
N LEU A 235 -5.28 -1.72 -12.63
CA LEU A 235 -5.09 -2.67 -11.53
C LEU A 235 -6.08 -3.82 -11.65
N ASN A 236 -5.61 -5.05 -11.44
CA ASN A 236 -6.52 -6.18 -11.29
C ASN A 236 -7.43 -6.00 -10.07
N ILE A 237 -8.76 -5.97 -10.31
CA ILE A 237 -9.78 -5.71 -9.27
C ILE A 237 -9.73 -6.71 -8.09
N LYS A 238 -9.17 -7.91 -8.28
CA LYS A 238 -8.93 -8.86 -7.19
C LYS A 238 -8.08 -8.30 -6.07
N TRP A 239 -7.24 -7.30 -6.35
CA TRP A 239 -6.52 -6.59 -5.30
C TRP A 239 -7.47 -5.85 -4.35
N LEU A 240 -8.51 -5.19 -4.88
CA LEU A 240 -9.49 -4.48 -4.05
C LEU A 240 -10.35 -5.43 -3.22
N GLU A 241 -10.74 -6.58 -3.78
CA GLU A 241 -11.36 -7.67 -3.00
C GLU A 241 -10.45 -8.06 -1.82
N GLY A 242 -9.14 -8.22 -2.07
CA GLY A 242 -8.15 -8.46 -1.04
C GLY A 242 -8.09 -7.37 0.02
N VAL A 243 -8.19 -6.09 -0.35
CA VAL A 243 -8.22 -4.97 0.60
C VAL A 243 -9.45 -5.04 1.51
N LEU A 244 -10.62 -5.38 0.98
CA LEU A 244 -11.84 -5.58 1.78
C LEU A 244 -11.63 -6.71 2.81
N TYR A 245 -11.05 -7.84 2.38
CA TYR A 245 -10.71 -8.93 3.29
C TYR A 245 -9.63 -8.56 4.31
N ALA A 246 -8.66 -7.71 3.94
CA ALA A 246 -7.66 -7.22 4.88
C ALA A 246 -8.31 -6.38 6.01
N VAL A 247 -9.27 -5.51 5.67
CA VAL A 247 -10.07 -4.77 6.66
C VAL A 247 -10.87 -5.71 7.55
N LEU A 248 -11.52 -6.73 6.97
CA LEU A 248 -12.25 -7.74 7.72
C LEU A 248 -11.34 -8.55 8.66
N ASN A 249 -10.12 -8.89 8.22
CA ASN A 249 -9.14 -9.58 9.05
C ASN A 249 -8.74 -8.72 10.26
N VAL A 250 -8.57 -7.41 10.08
CA VAL A 250 -8.33 -6.49 11.20
C VAL A 250 -9.52 -6.47 12.15
N CYS A 251 -10.76 -6.32 11.66
CA CYS A 251 -11.97 -6.41 12.50
C CYS A 251 -12.05 -7.73 13.27
N THR A 252 -11.76 -8.86 12.59
CA THR A 252 -11.79 -10.20 13.17
C THR A 252 -10.73 -10.38 14.25
N SER A 253 -9.52 -9.85 14.02
CA SER A 253 -8.43 -9.90 15.01
C SER A 253 -8.79 -9.19 16.32
N ARG A 254 -9.69 -8.21 16.26
CA ARG A 254 -10.24 -7.50 17.41
C ARG A 254 -11.57 -8.07 17.92
N SER A 255 -11.94 -9.26 17.48
CA SER A 255 -13.17 -9.95 17.88
C SER A 255 -14.46 -9.15 17.60
N LEU A 256 -14.46 -8.29 16.58
CA LEU A 256 -15.68 -7.58 16.19
C LEU A 256 -16.71 -8.56 15.60
N PHE A 257 -17.95 -8.47 16.11
CA PHE A 257 -19.05 -9.23 15.53
C PHE A 257 -19.40 -8.71 14.12
N TYR A 258 -19.83 -9.61 13.23
CA TYR A 258 -20.00 -9.32 11.80
C TYR A 258 -20.87 -8.09 11.47
N PRO A 259 -21.96 -7.75 12.19
CA PRO A 259 -22.75 -6.56 11.88
C PRO A 259 -21.94 -5.28 12.08
N LYS A 260 -21.10 -5.24 13.13
CA LYS A 260 -20.24 -4.10 13.41
C LYS A 260 -19.10 -4.00 12.40
N ALA A 261 -18.53 -5.13 11.98
CA ALA A 261 -17.52 -5.15 10.92
C ALA A 261 -18.07 -4.64 9.58
N LEU A 262 -19.31 -5.02 9.22
CA LEU A 262 -20.00 -4.51 8.03
C LEU A 262 -20.34 -3.01 8.15
N GLU A 263 -20.78 -2.56 9.32
CA GLU A 263 -20.99 -1.13 9.59
C GLU A 263 -19.70 -0.33 9.35
N MET A 264 -18.55 -0.84 9.85
CA MET A 264 -17.25 -0.20 9.64
C MET A 264 -16.84 -0.16 8.17
N LEU A 265 -17.02 -1.26 7.43
CA LEU A 265 -16.75 -1.30 5.99
C LEU A 265 -17.59 -0.27 5.24
N ASN A 266 -18.89 -0.22 5.51
CA ASN A 266 -19.79 0.74 4.86
C ASN A 266 -19.37 2.18 5.15
N LYS A 267 -19.03 2.48 6.41
CA LYS A 267 -18.53 3.80 6.81
C LYS A 267 -17.21 4.18 6.13
N LEU A 268 -16.32 3.23 5.87
CA LEU A 268 -15.02 3.51 5.25
C LEU A 268 -15.10 3.73 3.75
N PHE A 269 -15.97 2.99 3.05
CA PHE A 269 -16.04 3.01 1.59
C PHE A 269 -17.15 3.90 1.02
N PHE A 270 -18.17 4.25 1.81
CA PHE A 270 -19.33 5.05 1.36
C PHE A 270 -19.48 6.38 2.13
N ILE A 271 -18.36 7.07 2.41
CA ILE A 271 -18.30 8.29 3.22
C ILE A 271 -19.13 9.45 2.64
N THR A 272 -19.28 9.53 1.31
CA THR A 272 -19.98 10.61 0.61
C THR A 272 -21.26 10.08 -0.04
N GLN A 273 -22.32 9.92 0.74
CA GLN A 273 -23.67 9.81 0.18
C GLN A 273 -24.22 11.23 0.05
N SER A 274 -24.27 11.76 -1.17
CA SER A 274 -25.33 12.71 -1.51
C SER A 274 -26.63 11.92 -1.54
N GLU A 275 -27.71 12.49 -1.02
CA GLU A 275 -28.99 11.83 -0.71
C GLU A 275 -29.70 11.15 -1.92
N ASP A 276 -29.18 11.29 -3.14
CA ASP A 276 -29.85 10.96 -4.40
C ASP A 276 -29.33 9.73 -5.18
N SER A 277 -28.53 8.85 -4.58
CA SER A 277 -28.27 7.54 -5.23
C SER A 277 -28.20 6.40 -4.23
N ALA A 278 -29.05 5.39 -4.42
CA ALA A 278 -29.08 4.15 -3.66
C ALA A 278 -27.82 3.32 -3.97
N CYS A 279 -26.68 3.70 -3.38
CA CYS A 279 -25.48 2.90 -3.45
C CYS A 279 -25.68 1.66 -2.56
N PRO A 280 -25.49 0.44 -3.09
CA PRO A 280 -25.72 -0.78 -2.33
C PRO A 280 -24.72 -0.85 -1.16
N SER A 281 -25.23 -1.03 0.05
CA SER A 281 -24.40 -1.27 1.22
C SER A 281 -23.83 -2.70 1.20
N PHE A 282 -22.67 -2.87 1.83
CA PHE A 282 -22.09 -4.19 2.04
C PHE A 282 -23.00 -5.02 2.95
N GLN A 283 -23.47 -6.14 2.42
CA GLN A 283 -24.25 -7.15 3.11
C GLN A 283 -23.43 -8.40 3.39
N LEU A 284 -23.93 -9.27 4.26
CA LEU A 284 -23.23 -10.50 4.64
C LEU A 284 -23.09 -11.46 3.44
N GLU A 285 -24.09 -11.54 2.56
CA GLU A 285 -24.06 -12.40 1.37
C GLU A 285 -22.96 -12.01 0.37
N HIS A 286 -22.43 -10.78 0.45
CA HIS A 286 -21.33 -10.34 -0.42
C HIS A 286 -19.98 -10.98 -0.04
N PHE A 287 -19.85 -11.53 1.18
CA PHE A 287 -18.58 -12.07 1.69
C PHE A 287 -18.62 -13.54 2.04
N VAL A 288 -19.81 -14.09 2.30
CA VAL A 288 -19.99 -15.49 2.69
C VAL A 288 -21.07 -16.16 1.86
N ASN A 289 -20.98 -17.48 1.73
CA ASN A 289 -21.92 -18.28 0.96
C ASN A 289 -23.37 -18.09 1.48
N GLN A 290 -24.33 -17.92 0.56
CA GLN A 290 -25.76 -17.74 0.89
C GLN A 290 -26.33 -18.87 1.78
N ILE A 291 -25.87 -20.11 1.61
CA ILE A 291 -26.28 -21.25 2.44
C ILE A 291 -25.86 -21.03 3.91
N TYR A 292 -24.65 -20.51 4.11
CA TYR A 292 -24.15 -20.19 5.46
C TYR A 292 -25.00 -19.09 6.10
N VAL A 293 -25.33 -18.04 5.34
CA VAL A 293 -26.18 -16.94 5.81
C VAL A 293 -27.56 -17.44 6.25
N ARG A 294 -28.23 -18.26 5.43
CA ARG A 294 -29.55 -18.83 5.77
C ARG A 294 -29.48 -19.65 7.06
N ASN A 295 -28.46 -20.48 7.23
CA ASN A 295 -28.28 -21.30 8.43
C ASN A 295 -27.97 -20.47 9.69
N LEU A 296 -27.32 -19.31 9.55
CA LEU A 296 -27.01 -18.42 10.66
C LEU A 296 -28.27 -17.83 11.31
N PHE A 297 -29.28 -17.50 10.49
CA PHE A 297 -30.55 -16.93 10.95
C PHE A 297 -31.57 -17.98 11.41
N HIS A 298 -31.41 -19.25 11.02
CA HIS A 298 -32.27 -20.35 11.49
C HIS A 298 -31.87 -20.91 12.87
N ARG A 299 -30.73 -20.50 13.44
CA ARG A 299 -30.24 -20.94 14.76
C ARG A 299 -30.44 -19.92 15.89
N ARG A 300 -31.39 -18.98 15.74
CA ARG A 300 -31.80 -18.06 16.81
C ARG A 300 -33.22 -18.35 17.26
#